data_AF-A0A0F7SDA2-F1
#
_entry.id   AF-A0A0F7SDA2-F1
#
_cell.length_a   1.000
_cell.length_b   1.000
_cell.length_c   1.000
_cell.angle_alpha   90.00
_cell.angle_beta   90.00
_cell.angle_gamma   90.00
#
_symmetry.space_group_name_H-M   'P 1'
#
loop_
_entity.id
_entity.type
_entity.pdbx_description
1 polymer ?
#
loop_
_entity_poly.entity_id
_entity_poly.type
_entity_poly.pdbx_seq_one_letter_code
_entity_poly.pdbx_strand_id
1 'polypeptide(L)'
;MTISDAVDLIHQIQQGDSKDVQSIYIKDWHLIKHLSPTQRKEKPPYTVPDIFADDWMNNLSEDNGASDVDDFRFVYAGTQSSQTPLHRDVYTSYSWSTNIVGHKTWYLFPSHTIPSLRRFPAVSTSLLIPDIDSLFSHLSSPERKEYPHLETALSHMQTIHQSANETIFIPSNWYHQVHNSTDCISINRNWCNSINIPSLYRSIVDELSHVEDSLCDVREMLSSGEGEGWKREFYALVQDVAIKDAGWAWAGFWHMVRHNLIHPACRVGLRPVDEWMSERLLPLIRDFEGREDGKWLDAGIRETVKKCRELLEGNSD
;
A
#
# COMPACT_ATOMS: atom_id res chain seq x y z
N MET A 1 17.33 0.91 15.96
CA MET A 1 18.30 -0.18 15.76
C MET A 1 18.78 -0.07 14.33
N THR A 2 20.10 -0.07 14.10
CA THR A 2 20.63 -0.11 12.72
C THR A 2 20.54 -1.53 12.17
N ILE A 3 20.73 -1.70 10.85
CA ILE A 3 20.79 -3.04 10.24
C ILE A 3 21.96 -3.84 10.81
N SER A 4 23.11 -3.19 11.08
CA SER A 4 24.26 -3.84 11.70
C SER A 4 23.90 -4.39 13.09
N ASP A 5 23.26 -3.56 13.93
CA ASP A 5 22.84 -3.98 15.27
C ASP A 5 21.85 -5.16 15.20
N ALA A 6 20.95 -5.15 14.21
CA ALA A 6 20.01 -6.24 14.01
C ALA A 6 20.71 -7.55 13.63
N VAL A 7 21.72 -7.50 12.75
CA VAL A 7 22.53 -8.65 12.36
C VAL A 7 23.34 -9.19 13.54
N ASP A 8 23.97 -8.30 14.32
CA ASP A 8 24.72 -8.69 15.51
C ASP A 8 23.81 -9.38 16.54
N LEU A 9 22.60 -8.86 16.73
CA LEU A 9 21.61 -9.47 17.63
C LEU A 9 21.12 -10.84 17.10
N ILE A 10 20.94 -11.00 15.78
CA ILE A 10 20.62 -12.31 15.17
C ILE A 10 21.73 -13.31 15.49
N HIS A 11 23.01 -12.92 15.36
CA HIS A 11 24.13 -13.80 15.69
C HIS A 11 24.18 -14.18 17.16
N GLN A 12 23.90 -13.25 18.08
CA GLN A 12 23.83 -13.52 19.51
C GLN A 12 22.71 -14.52 19.86
N ILE A 13 21.53 -14.38 19.25
CA ILE A 13 20.42 -15.33 19.43
C ILE A 13 20.82 -16.73 18.95
N GLN A 14 21.43 -16.83 17.78
CA GLN A 14 21.88 -18.11 17.22
C GLN A 14 22.97 -18.79 18.08
N GLN A 15 23.78 -18.02 18.80
CA GLN A 15 24.79 -18.52 19.75
C GLN A 15 24.20 -18.88 21.13
N GLY A 16 22.93 -18.52 21.40
CA GLY A 16 22.26 -18.77 22.68
C GLY A 16 22.55 -17.72 23.76
N ASP A 17 23.16 -16.61 23.38
CA ASP A 17 23.61 -15.53 24.29
C ASP A 17 22.49 -14.52 24.61
N SER A 18 21.37 -14.57 23.90
CA SER A 18 20.17 -13.77 24.16
C SER A 18 18.93 -14.66 24.25
N LYS A 19 18.39 -14.82 25.46
CA LYS A 19 17.24 -15.71 25.73
C LYS A 19 15.89 -15.01 25.74
N ASP A 20 15.88 -13.68 25.79
CA ASP A 20 14.65 -12.89 25.91
C ASP A 20 14.07 -12.47 24.56
N VAL A 21 14.85 -12.56 23.47
CA VAL A 21 14.41 -12.18 22.12
C VAL A 21 13.93 -13.41 21.36
N GLN A 22 12.62 -13.46 21.05
CA GLN A 22 12.01 -14.60 20.38
C GLN A 22 12.25 -14.63 18.87
N SER A 23 12.25 -13.46 18.21
CA SER A 23 12.57 -13.32 16.79
C SER A 23 12.98 -11.88 16.46
N ILE A 24 13.70 -11.71 15.36
CA ILE A 24 14.04 -10.39 14.81
C ILE A 24 13.43 -10.27 13.44
N TYR A 25 12.82 -9.12 13.16
CA TYR A 25 12.27 -8.83 11.84
C TYR A 25 12.62 -7.42 11.39
N ILE A 26 13.50 -7.32 10.41
CA ILE A 26 13.82 -6.09 9.68
C ILE A 26 12.73 -5.90 8.62
N LYS A 27 11.84 -4.94 8.88
CA LYS A 27 10.75 -4.53 7.99
C LYS A 27 11.09 -3.22 7.30
N ASP A 28 10.48 -3.02 6.14
CA ASP A 28 10.46 -1.75 5.40
C ASP A 28 11.87 -1.21 5.11
N TRP A 29 12.82 -2.10 4.82
CA TRP A 29 14.16 -1.69 4.45
C TRP A 29 14.20 -1.21 2.99
N HIS A 30 14.30 0.10 2.81
CA HIS A 30 14.39 0.78 1.52
C HIS A 30 15.79 0.66 0.88
N LEU A 31 16.22 -0.57 0.56
CA LEU A 31 17.56 -0.87 0.01
C LEU A 31 17.97 0.06 -1.13
N ILE A 32 17.04 0.37 -2.06
CA ILE A 32 17.36 1.17 -3.25
C ILE A 32 17.69 2.62 -2.91
N LYS A 33 17.06 3.21 -1.88
CA LYS A 33 17.38 4.56 -1.39
C LYS A 33 18.80 4.65 -0.82
N HIS A 34 19.38 3.56 -0.35
CA HIS A 34 20.75 3.51 0.16
C HIS A 34 21.83 3.37 -0.92
N LEU A 35 21.46 3.09 -2.17
CA LEU A 35 22.39 2.99 -3.29
C LEU A 35 22.74 4.36 -3.85
N SER A 36 23.97 4.56 -4.33
CA SER A 36 24.33 5.75 -5.09
C SER A 36 23.57 5.81 -6.43
N PRO A 37 23.36 7.00 -7.02
CA PRO A 37 22.71 7.11 -8.34
C PRO A 37 23.39 6.26 -9.42
N THR A 38 24.72 6.14 -9.37
CA THR A 38 25.50 5.28 -10.28
C THR A 38 25.21 3.81 -10.04
N GLN A 39 25.16 3.35 -8.78
CA GLN A 39 24.80 1.96 -8.46
C GLN A 39 23.38 1.63 -8.91
N ARG A 40 22.42 2.52 -8.69
CA ARG A 40 21.03 2.35 -9.15
C ARG A 40 20.93 2.15 -10.66
N LYS A 41 21.69 2.93 -11.45
CA LYS A 41 21.64 2.92 -12.91
C LYS A 41 22.46 1.79 -13.54
N GLU A 42 23.68 1.56 -13.06
CA GLU A 42 24.62 0.63 -13.73
C GLU A 42 24.56 -0.80 -13.20
N LYS A 43 24.24 -0.98 -11.91
CA LYS A 43 24.24 -2.28 -11.22
C LYS A 43 23.09 -2.37 -10.22
N PRO A 44 21.82 -2.31 -10.68
CA PRO A 44 20.69 -2.48 -9.78
C PRO A 44 20.73 -3.88 -9.12
N PRO A 45 20.26 -4.02 -7.87
CA PRO A 45 20.35 -5.28 -7.13
C PRO A 45 19.44 -6.38 -7.72
N TYR A 46 18.42 -6.00 -8.49
CA TYR A 46 17.53 -6.91 -9.19
C TYR A 46 16.88 -6.22 -10.40
N THR A 47 16.27 -7.02 -11.28
CA THR A 47 15.41 -6.55 -12.38
C THR A 47 13.95 -6.90 -12.10
N VAL A 48 13.03 -6.05 -12.55
CA VAL A 48 11.59 -6.30 -12.39
C VAL A 48 11.13 -7.21 -13.53
N PRO A 49 10.46 -8.34 -13.26
CA PRO A 49 9.86 -9.18 -14.29
C PRO A 49 8.86 -8.41 -15.16
N ASP A 50 8.80 -8.72 -16.46
CA ASP A 50 7.93 -8.04 -17.44
C ASP A 50 6.44 -7.97 -17.02
N ILE A 51 5.93 -9.00 -16.35
CA ILE A 51 4.54 -9.05 -15.86
C ILE A 51 4.23 -8.02 -14.77
N PHE A 52 5.26 -7.45 -14.12
CA PHE A 52 5.14 -6.42 -13.10
C PHE A 52 5.73 -5.07 -13.55
N ALA A 53 6.02 -4.92 -14.85
CA ALA A 53 6.75 -3.77 -15.36
C ALA A 53 5.93 -2.47 -15.39
N ASP A 54 4.59 -2.55 -15.47
CA ASP A 54 3.69 -1.39 -15.46
C ASP A 54 3.52 -0.80 -14.05
N ASP A 55 4.63 -0.55 -13.35
CA ASP A 55 4.69 -0.13 -11.95
C ASP A 55 4.63 1.40 -11.81
N TRP A 56 3.42 1.95 -11.71
CA TRP A 56 3.21 3.40 -11.70
C TRP A 56 3.73 4.07 -10.43
N MET A 57 3.68 3.36 -9.29
CA MET A 57 4.08 3.90 -7.98
C MET A 57 5.60 4.10 -7.87
N ASN A 58 6.37 3.23 -8.53
CA ASN A 58 7.84 3.31 -8.51
C ASN A 58 8.45 3.92 -9.77
N ASN A 59 7.63 4.45 -10.68
CA ASN A 59 8.03 5.15 -11.90
C ASN A 59 8.02 6.68 -11.72
N LEU A 60 8.25 7.20 -10.52
CA LEU A 60 8.31 8.64 -10.28
C LEU A 60 9.77 9.11 -10.41
N SER A 61 10.00 10.17 -11.20
CA SER A 61 11.33 10.72 -11.44
C SER A 61 11.94 11.38 -10.19
N GLU A 62 13.20 11.08 -9.89
CA GLU A 62 14.03 11.84 -8.93
C GLU A 62 14.34 13.27 -9.43
N ASP A 63 14.09 13.57 -10.72
CA ASP A 63 14.56 14.77 -11.43
C ASP A 63 13.93 16.11 -10.97
N ASN A 64 12.93 16.09 -10.10
CA ASN A 64 12.34 17.31 -9.53
C ASN A 64 12.97 17.77 -8.20
N GLY A 65 14.10 17.18 -7.79
CA GLY A 65 14.81 17.60 -6.58
C GLY A 65 14.10 17.24 -5.27
N ALA A 66 13.00 16.49 -5.32
CA ALA A 66 12.37 15.90 -4.15
C ALA A 66 13.16 14.65 -3.77
N SER A 67 14.13 14.79 -2.87
CA SER A 67 14.88 13.67 -2.26
C SER A 67 14.02 12.74 -1.40
N ASP A 68 12.70 13.00 -1.32
CA ASP A 68 11.76 12.42 -0.36
C ASP A 68 10.59 11.70 -1.05
N VAL A 69 10.72 11.34 -2.32
CA VAL A 69 9.72 10.48 -2.98
C VAL A 69 9.80 9.10 -2.36
N ASP A 70 8.68 8.62 -1.81
CA ASP A 70 8.58 7.25 -1.31
C ASP A 70 8.87 6.24 -2.40
N ASP A 71 9.71 5.26 -2.08
CA ASP A 71 9.88 4.09 -2.92
C ASP A 71 9.18 2.91 -2.26
N PHE A 72 8.17 2.40 -2.96
CA PHE A 72 7.34 1.28 -2.53
C PHE A 72 8.06 -0.05 -2.80
N ARG A 73 9.35 -0.10 -2.43
CA ARG A 73 10.30 -1.19 -2.68
C ARG A 73 10.98 -1.53 -1.36
N PHE A 74 10.68 -2.72 -0.85
CA PHE A 74 11.07 -3.11 0.49
C PHE A 74 11.89 -4.39 0.44
N VAL A 75 12.91 -4.45 1.29
CA VAL A 75 13.55 -5.71 1.67
C VAL A 75 13.03 -6.09 3.04
N TYR A 76 12.61 -7.35 3.17
CA TYR A 76 12.23 -7.93 4.46
C TYR A 76 13.24 -9.01 4.81
N ALA A 77 13.86 -8.90 5.97
CA ALA A 77 14.80 -9.89 6.48
C ALA A 77 14.42 -10.26 7.92
N GLY A 78 14.08 -11.53 8.16
CA GLY A 78 13.57 -11.97 9.45
C GLY A 78 14.03 -13.36 9.81
N THR A 79 14.20 -13.60 11.11
CA THR A 79 14.50 -14.93 11.63
C THR A 79 13.27 -15.83 11.56
N GLN A 80 13.46 -17.14 11.71
CA GLN A 80 12.36 -18.09 11.91
C GLN A 80 11.38 -17.57 12.98
N SER A 81 10.09 -17.82 12.75
CA SER A 81 8.95 -17.41 13.59
C SER A 81 8.60 -15.92 13.56
N SER A 82 9.38 -15.08 12.88
CA SER A 82 8.96 -13.71 12.63
C SER A 82 7.78 -13.66 11.64
N GLN A 83 6.91 -12.67 11.81
CA GLN A 83 5.69 -12.56 11.01
C GLN A 83 5.26 -11.11 10.71
N THR A 84 4.53 -10.97 9.61
CA THR A 84 3.72 -9.78 9.31
C THR A 84 2.26 -10.17 9.56
N PRO A 85 1.57 -9.54 10.55
CA PRO A 85 0.18 -9.84 10.88
C PRO A 85 -0.78 -9.67 9.71
N LEU A 86 -2.05 -10.03 9.91
CA LEU A 86 -3.07 -9.94 8.87
C LEU A 86 -3.27 -8.47 8.46
N HIS A 87 -3.02 -8.17 7.19
CA HIS A 87 -3.13 -6.81 6.66
C HIS A 87 -3.50 -6.84 5.18
N ARG A 88 -3.87 -5.67 4.65
CA ARG A 88 -3.93 -5.40 3.22
C ARG A 88 -2.90 -4.33 2.92
N ASP A 89 -2.29 -4.41 1.75
CA ASP A 89 -1.33 -3.42 1.27
C ASP A 89 -1.92 -2.00 1.19
N VAL A 90 -1.08 -1.01 1.48
CA VAL A 90 -1.44 0.42 1.47
C VAL A 90 -2.00 0.81 0.11
N TYR A 91 -2.98 1.71 0.12
CA TYR A 91 -3.69 2.18 -1.06
C TYR A 91 -4.42 1.13 -1.87
N THR A 92 -4.64 -0.07 -1.31
CA THR A 92 -5.15 -1.21 -2.09
C THR A 92 -4.28 -1.50 -3.31
N SER A 93 -2.98 -1.21 -3.21
CA SER A 93 -2.00 -1.53 -4.24
C SER A 93 -1.97 -3.04 -4.50
N TYR A 94 -1.40 -3.42 -5.63
CA TYR A 94 -0.89 -4.77 -5.80
C TYR A 94 0.40 -4.91 -5.00
N SER A 95 0.77 -6.15 -4.69
CA SER A 95 2.12 -6.46 -4.22
C SER A 95 2.69 -7.64 -4.96
N TRP A 96 4.02 -7.67 -5.10
CA TRP A 96 4.72 -8.90 -5.41
C TRP A 96 5.90 -9.09 -4.46
N SER A 97 6.18 -10.35 -4.13
CA SER A 97 7.24 -10.72 -3.20
C SER A 97 8.05 -11.86 -3.78
N THR A 98 9.33 -11.63 -4.04
CA THR A 98 10.28 -12.68 -4.40
C THR A 98 11.04 -13.10 -3.14
N ASN A 99 10.88 -14.35 -2.72
CA ASN A 99 11.63 -14.87 -1.59
C ASN A 99 13.03 -15.29 -2.05
N ILE A 100 14.07 -14.66 -1.52
CA ILE A 100 15.47 -14.91 -1.93
C ILE A 100 16.07 -16.04 -1.10
N VAL A 101 15.78 -16.05 0.20
CA VAL A 101 16.29 -17.04 1.16
C VAL A 101 15.13 -17.57 1.99
N GLY A 102 15.17 -18.86 2.32
CA GLY A 102 14.26 -19.47 3.29
C GLY A 102 12.91 -19.92 2.74
N HIS A 103 11.95 -20.08 3.65
CA HIS A 103 10.59 -20.52 3.35
C HIS A 103 9.57 -19.65 4.09
N LYS A 104 8.56 -19.17 3.36
CA LYS A 104 7.45 -18.39 3.90
C LYS A 104 6.14 -19.15 3.79
N THR A 105 5.27 -19.00 4.78
CA THR A 105 3.88 -19.43 4.70
C THR A 105 2.99 -18.19 4.63
N TRP A 106 2.17 -18.12 3.59
CA TRP A 106 1.22 -17.06 3.36
C TRP A 106 -0.19 -17.57 3.61
N TYR A 107 -0.99 -16.77 4.31
CA TYR A 107 -2.42 -16.98 4.46
C TYR A 107 -3.12 -15.83 3.78
N LEU A 108 -3.94 -16.10 2.77
CA LEU A 108 -4.57 -15.07 1.95
C LEU A 108 -6.10 -15.19 2.00
N PHE A 109 -6.76 -14.05 2.14
CA PHE A 109 -8.21 -13.91 2.13
C PHE A 109 -8.63 -13.05 0.94
N PRO A 110 -9.47 -13.60 0.03
CA PRO A 110 -10.04 -12.83 -1.07
C PRO A 110 -10.83 -11.60 -0.57
N SER A 111 -10.86 -10.54 -1.37
CA SER A 111 -11.52 -9.28 -0.99
C SER A 111 -13.01 -9.41 -0.61
N HIS A 112 -13.73 -10.38 -1.17
CA HIS A 112 -15.13 -10.62 -0.85
C HIS A 112 -15.35 -11.25 0.55
N THR A 113 -14.31 -11.80 1.18
CA THR A 113 -14.42 -12.41 2.52
C THR A 113 -14.08 -11.45 3.64
N ILE A 114 -13.60 -10.24 3.35
CA ILE A 114 -13.15 -9.27 4.36
C ILE A 114 -14.26 -8.89 5.36
N PRO A 115 -15.54 -8.70 4.96
CA PRO A 115 -16.60 -8.48 5.93
C PRO A 115 -16.71 -9.61 6.98
N SER A 116 -16.39 -10.85 6.61
CA SER A 116 -16.45 -12.01 7.50
C SER A 116 -15.30 -12.09 8.51
N LEU A 117 -14.22 -11.32 8.29
CA LEU A 117 -13.09 -11.18 9.22
C LEU A 117 -13.34 -10.12 10.30
N ARG A 118 -14.44 -9.37 10.23
CA ARG A 118 -14.77 -8.26 11.14
C ARG A 118 -15.58 -8.73 12.34
N ARG A 119 -15.38 -8.03 13.47
CA ARG A 119 -16.21 -8.16 14.66
C ARG A 119 -17.69 -7.86 14.36
N PHE A 120 -17.94 -6.79 13.61
CA PHE A 120 -19.25 -6.40 13.10
C PHE A 120 -19.23 -6.36 11.56
N PRO A 121 -19.66 -7.42 10.85
CA PRO A 121 -19.50 -7.56 9.40
C PRO A 121 -20.06 -6.40 8.56
N ALA A 122 -21.17 -5.80 9.01
CA ALA A 122 -21.84 -4.69 8.32
C ALA A 122 -21.16 -3.33 8.50
N VAL A 123 -20.21 -3.20 9.43
CA VAL A 123 -19.51 -1.94 9.73
C VAL A 123 -18.13 -1.97 9.07
N SER A 124 -17.88 -1.08 8.10
CA SER A 124 -16.62 -1.05 7.33
C SER A 124 -15.38 -0.82 8.19
N THR A 125 -15.53 -0.02 9.24
CA THR A 125 -14.49 0.37 10.21
C THR A 125 -14.39 -0.58 11.41
N SER A 126 -15.18 -1.67 11.43
CA SER A 126 -15.10 -2.63 12.52
C SER A 126 -13.74 -3.30 12.57
N LEU A 127 -13.27 -3.55 13.80
CA LEU A 127 -12.05 -4.30 14.07
C LEU A 127 -12.05 -5.63 13.31
N LEU A 128 -10.92 -5.91 12.66
CA LEU A 128 -10.63 -7.17 11.99
C LEU A 128 -9.91 -8.11 12.94
N ILE A 129 -10.00 -9.41 12.68
CA ILE A 129 -9.12 -10.38 13.32
C ILE A 129 -7.66 -10.00 13.04
N PRO A 130 -6.79 -9.92 14.06
CA PRO A 130 -5.43 -9.37 13.87
C PRO A 130 -4.48 -10.36 13.20
N ASP A 131 -4.69 -11.66 13.43
CA ASP A 131 -3.84 -12.72 12.91
C ASP A 131 -4.57 -14.08 12.86
N ILE A 132 -3.93 -15.04 12.22
CA ILE A 132 -4.42 -16.42 12.04
C ILE A 132 -4.53 -17.16 13.38
N ASP A 133 -3.64 -16.91 14.33
CA ASP A 133 -3.68 -17.56 15.64
C ASP A 133 -4.92 -17.12 16.43
N SER A 134 -5.24 -15.83 16.38
CA SER A 134 -6.46 -15.25 16.93
C SER A 134 -7.69 -15.81 16.22
N LEU A 135 -7.66 -15.95 14.89
CA LEU A 135 -8.75 -16.56 14.13
C LEU A 135 -9.06 -17.96 14.66
N PHE A 136 -8.06 -18.83 14.77
CA PHE A 136 -8.26 -20.19 15.29
C PHE A 136 -8.66 -20.22 16.77
N SER A 137 -8.12 -19.31 17.58
CA SER A 137 -8.49 -19.16 18.99
C SER A 137 -9.96 -18.79 19.15
N HIS A 138 -10.47 -17.85 18.36
CA HIS A 138 -11.88 -17.45 18.37
C HIS A 138 -12.81 -18.58 17.88
N LEU A 139 -12.42 -19.32 16.83
CA LEU A 139 -13.20 -20.46 16.34
C LEU A 139 -13.28 -21.61 17.34
N SER A 140 -12.23 -21.78 18.14
CA SER A 140 -12.15 -22.81 19.20
C SER A 140 -12.83 -22.37 20.49
N SER A 141 -13.12 -21.08 20.67
CA SER A 141 -13.75 -20.55 21.87
C SER A 141 -15.22 -20.97 21.98
N PRO A 142 -15.71 -21.35 23.17
CA PRO A 142 -17.13 -21.57 23.43
C PRO A 142 -17.99 -20.31 23.24
N GLU A 143 -17.39 -19.12 23.35
CA GLU A 143 -18.05 -17.81 23.30
C GLU A 143 -17.86 -17.12 21.93
N ARG A 144 -18.19 -17.81 20.84
CA ARG A 144 -17.98 -17.39 19.42
C ARG A 144 -18.63 -16.07 18.98
N LYS A 145 -19.21 -15.28 19.89
CA LYS A 145 -20.08 -14.14 19.54
C LYS A 145 -19.34 -12.93 19.01
N GLU A 146 -18.03 -12.81 19.24
CA GLU A 146 -17.30 -11.59 18.88
C GLU A 146 -17.04 -11.48 17.37
N TYR A 147 -16.79 -12.58 16.66
CA TYR A 147 -16.58 -12.58 15.21
C TYR A 147 -17.49 -13.63 14.55
N PRO A 148 -18.73 -13.26 14.17
CA PRO A 148 -19.79 -14.23 13.90
C PRO A 148 -19.60 -15.06 12.62
N HIS A 149 -18.72 -14.64 11.70
CA HIS A 149 -18.59 -15.25 10.37
C HIS A 149 -17.16 -15.75 10.05
N LEU A 150 -16.30 -15.99 11.06
CA LEU A 150 -14.93 -16.45 10.81
C LEU A 150 -14.86 -17.78 10.07
N GLU A 151 -15.80 -18.70 10.28
CA GLU A 151 -15.86 -19.97 9.56
C GLU A 151 -16.01 -19.74 8.04
N THR A 152 -16.81 -18.73 7.65
CA THR A 152 -16.97 -18.32 6.25
C THR A 152 -15.64 -17.81 5.72
N ALA A 153 -14.96 -16.91 6.43
CA ALA A 153 -13.66 -16.40 5.99
C ALA A 153 -12.63 -17.53 5.85
N LEU A 154 -12.56 -18.43 6.84
CA LEU A 154 -11.64 -19.57 6.85
C LEU A 154 -11.88 -20.51 5.65
N SER A 155 -13.13 -20.75 5.28
CA SER A 155 -13.48 -21.63 4.15
C SER A 155 -12.95 -21.14 2.79
N HIS A 156 -12.63 -19.85 2.68
CA HIS A 156 -12.07 -19.22 1.49
C HIS A 156 -10.58 -18.88 1.62
N MET A 157 -9.96 -19.14 2.78
CA MET A 157 -8.55 -18.87 3.01
C MET A 157 -7.69 -19.73 2.11
N GLN A 158 -6.70 -19.11 1.47
CA GLN A 158 -5.68 -19.81 0.69
C GLN A 158 -4.38 -19.85 1.48
N THR A 159 -3.76 -21.02 1.57
CA THR A 159 -2.43 -21.18 2.16
C THR A 159 -1.42 -21.46 1.07
N ILE A 160 -0.37 -20.64 1.01
CA ILE A 160 0.71 -20.79 0.03
C ILE A 160 2.03 -20.94 0.78
N HIS A 161 2.77 -22.00 0.48
CA HIS A 161 4.14 -22.18 0.94
C HIS A 161 5.08 -21.70 -0.17
N GLN A 162 5.84 -20.64 0.10
CA GLN A 162 6.76 -20.01 -0.83
C GLN A 162 8.19 -20.43 -0.49
N SER A 163 8.85 -21.13 -1.40
CA SER A 163 10.26 -21.51 -1.33
C SER A 163 11.19 -20.39 -1.83
N ALA A 164 12.49 -20.56 -1.63
CA ALA A 164 13.49 -19.66 -2.19
C ALA A 164 13.42 -19.63 -3.72
N ASN A 165 13.62 -18.44 -4.28
CA ASN A 165 13.51 -18.05 -5.69
C ASN A 165 12.08 -18.06 -6.27
N GLU A 166 11.05 -18.31 -5.47
CA GLU A 166 9.67 -18.17 -5.92
C GLU A 166 9.16 -16.75 -5.75
N THR A 167 8.31 -16.32 -6.69
CA THR A 167 7.63 -15.01 -6.63
C THR A 167 6.13 -15.23 -6.45
N ILE A 168 5.55 -14.55 -5.46
CA ILE A 168 4.11 -14.48 -5.27
C ILE A 168 3.60 -13.10 -5.68
N PHE A 169 2.45 -13.07 -6.35
CA PHE A 169 1.69 -11.85 -6.63
C PHE A 169 0.46 -11.80 -5.72
N ILE A 170 0.27 -10.65 -5.08
CA ILE A 170 -0.86 -10.36 -4.18
C ILE A 170 -1.80 -9.40 -4.91
N PRO A 171 -3.04 -9.83 -5.23
CA PRO A 171 -4.00 -8.95 -5.87
C PRO A 171 -4.48 -7.83 -4.93
N SER A 172 -4.90 -6.72 -5.54
CA SER A 172 -5.50 -5.60 -4.83
C SER A 172 -6.66 -6.06 -3.95
N ASN A 173 -6.72 -5.55 -2.73
CA ASN A 173 -7.73 -5.87 -1.71
C ASN A 173 -7.65 -7.24 -1.04
N TRP A 174 -6.58 -8.01 -1.28
CA TRP A 174 -6.40 -9.29 -0.58
C TRP A 174 -5.73 -9.06 0.77
N TYR A 175 -6.44 -9.45 1.84
CA TYR A 175 -5.83 -9.49 3.15
C TYR A 175 -4.92 -10.71 3.24
N HIS A 176 -3.77 -10.54 3.87
CA HIS A 176 -2.81 -11.61 3.99
C HIS A 176 -1.94 -11.49 5.23
N GLN A 177 -1.51 -12.65 5.75
CA GLN A 177 -0.53 -12.79 6.82
C GLN A 177 0.65 -13.61 6.30
N VAL A 178 1.86 -13.23 6.71
CA VAL A 178 3.10 -13.88 6.27
C VAL A 178 3.88 -14.35 7.48
N HIS A 179 4.23 -15.62 7.49
CA HIS A 179 5.04 -16.24 8.53
C HIS A 179 6.35 -16.77 7.93
N ASN A 180 7.48 -16.38 8.51
CA ASN A 180 8.79 -16.89 8.12
C ASN A 180 9.02 -18.25 8.80
N SER A 181 8.82 -19.33 8.04
CA SER A 181 9.00 -20.72 8.52
C SER A 181 10.47 -21.08 8.78
N THR A 182 11.39 -20.35 8.16
CA THR A 182 12.84 -20.36 8.44
C THR A 182 13.34 -18.91 8.48
N ASP A 183 14.63 -18.69 8.69
CA ASP A 183 15.25 -17.40 8.39
C ASP A 183 15.01 -17.06 6.90
N CYS A 184 14.56 -15.84 6.63
CA CYS A 184 14.13 -15.41 5.30
C CYS A 184 14.68 -14.04 4.93
N ILE A 185 14.92 -13.85 3.63
CA ILE A 185 15.15 -12.55 3.00
C ILE A 185 14.25 -12.51 1.76
N SER A 186 13.40 -11.48 1.64
CA SER A 186 12.57 -11.27 0.45
C SER A 186 12.67 -9.84 -0.08
N ILE A 187 12.44 -9.71 -1.38
CA ILE A 187 12.28 -8.44 -2.08
C ILE A 187 10.80 -8.27 -2.39
N ASN A 188 10.25 -7.15 -1.96
CA ASN A 188 8.84 -6.84 -2.05
C ASN A 188 8.63 -5.51 -2.76
N ARG A 189 7.54 -5.41 -3.51
CA ARG A 189 7.09 -4.13 -4.05
C ARG A 189 5.60 -3.98 -3.93
N ASN A 190 5.17 -2.79 -3.51
CA ASN A 190 3.82 -2.33 -3.75
C ASN A 190 3.79 -1.56 -5.07
N TRP A 191 2.80 -1.85 -5.89
CA TRP A 191 2.67 -1.24 -7.22
C TRP A 191 1.21 -1.08 -7.62
N CYS A 192 0.97 -0.20 -8.57
CA CYS A 192 -0.34 -0.02 -9.18
C CYS A 192 -0.19 0.29 -10.66
N ASN A 193 -1.29 0.17 -11.38
CA ASN A 193 -1.39 0.58 -12.77
C ASN A 193 -2.83 0.95 -13.13
N SER A 194 -3.08 1.19 -14.41
CA SER A 194 -4.42 1.51 -14.91
C SER A 194 -5.52 0.47 -14.61
N ILE A 195 -5.16 -0.77 -14.24
CA ILE A 195 -6.13 -1.83 -13.92
C ILE A 195 -6.70 -1.63 -12.51
N ASN A 196 -5.86 -1.45 -11.48
CA ASN A 196 -6.33 -1.22 -10.11
C ASN A 196 -6.46 0.25 -9.71
N ILE A 197 -6.14 1.21 -10.59
CA ILE A 197 -6.24 2.63 -10.26
C ILE A 197 -7.61 3.06 -9.68
N PRO A 198 -8.77 2.50 -10.07
CA PRO A 198 -10.04 2.87 -9.43
C PRO A 198 -10.13 2.41 -7.97
N SER A 199 -9.51 1.28 -7.63
CA SER A 199 -9.42 0.83 -6.23
C SER A 199 -8.53 1.76 -5.44
N LEU A 200 -7.39 2.15 -6.02
CA LEU A 200 -6.44 3.06 -5.40
C LEU A 200 -7.05 4.43 -5.12
N TYR A 201 -7.76 4.99 -6.11
CA TYR A 201 -8.51 6.24 -5.97
C TYR A 201 -9.53 6.17 -4.83
N ARG A 202 -10.34 5.10 -4.76
CA ARG A 202 -11.31 4.92 -3.66
C ARG A 202 -10.62 4.82 -2.30
N SER A 203 -9.45 4.16 -2.24
CA SER A 203 -8.66 4.12 -1.00
C SER A 203 -8.22 5.51 -0.55
N ILE A 204 -7.86 6.41 -1.46
CA ILE A 204 -7.55 7.81 -1.12
C ILE A 204 -8.80 8.55 -0.64
N VAL A 205 -9.95 8.33 -1.28
CA VAL A 205 -11.22 8.90 -0.82
C VAL A 205 -11.56 8.46 0.60
N ASP A 206 -11.53 7.15 0.85
CA ASP A 206 -11.87 6.56 2.15
C ASP A 206 -10.91 7.06 3.24
N GLU A 207 -9.61 7.14 2.95
CA GLU A 207 -8.60 7.64 3.87
C GLU A 207 -8.84 9.11 4.24
N LEU A 208 -9.07 9.97 3.24
CA LEU A 208 -9.34 11.39 3.48
C LEU A 208 -10.63 11.59 4.26
N SER A 209 -11.68 10.80 3.99
CA SER A 209 -12.91 10.83 4.78
C SER A 209 -12.69 10.41 6.23
N HIS A 210 -11.88 9.37 6.49
CA HIS A 210 -11.53 8.98 7.86
C HIS A 210 -10.72 10.08 8.58
N VAL A 211 -9.78 10.72 7.88
CA VAL A 211 -9.01 11.84 8.44
C VAL A 211 -9.94 13.03 8.74
N GLU A 212 -10.85 13.38 7.83
CA GLU A 212 -11.85 14.42 8.06
C GLU A 212 -12.72 14.14 9.29
N ASP A 213 -13.18 12.90 9.44
CA ASP A 213 -13.99 12.48 10.59
C ASP A 213 -13.21 12.51 11.91
N SER A 214 -11.93 12.13 11.88
CA SER A 214 -11.06 12.16 13.07
C SER A 214 -10.64 13.57 13.50
N LEU A 215 -10.70 14.56 12.59
CA LEU A 215 -10.43 15.98 12.85
C LEU A 215 -11.71 16.80 13.08
N CYS A 216 -12.80 16.16 13.53
CA CYS A 216 -14.10 16.83 13.66
C CYS A 216 -14.09 18.00 14.67
N ASP A 217 -13.32 17.89 15.75
CA ASP A 217 -13.08 18.94 16.74
C ASP A 217 -12.30 20.13 16.18
N VAL A 218 -11.28 19.86 15.34
CA VAL A 218 -10.54 20.91 14.62
C VAL A 218 -11.46 21.63 13.63
N ARG A 219 -12.32 20.89 12.93
CA ARG A 219 -13.34 21.45 12.04
C ARG A 219 -14.25 22.42 12.79
N GLU A 220 -14.77 22.01 13.95
CA GLU A 220 -15.63 22.84 14.80
C GLU A 220 -14.91 24.13 15.23
N MET A 221 -13.66 24.02 15.70
CA MET A 221 -12.85 25.18 16.10
C MET A 221 -12.65 26.19 14.95
N LEU A 222 -12.24 25.71 13.77
CA LEU A 222 -11.97 26.55 12.60
C LEU A 222 -13.25 27.20 12.03
N SER A 223 -14.38 26.50 12.12
CA SER A 223 -15.68 26.98 11.61
C SER A 223 -16.35 28.09 12.44
N SER A 224 -15.75 28.47 13.58
CA SER A 224 -16.32 29.46 14.51
C SER A 224 -16.31 30.93 14.00
N GLY A 225 -15.56 31.22 12.94
CA GLY A 225 -15.51 32.55 12.30
C GLY A 225 -16.56 32.77 11.22
N GLU A 226 -16.62 33.99 10.66
CA GLU A 226 -17.49 34.29 9.51
C GLU A 226 -16.86 33.85 8.17
N GLY A 227 -17.67 33.19 7.32
CA GLY A 227 -17.30 32.80 5.95
C GLY A 227 -16.77 31.36 5.82
N GLU A 228 -16.33 31.00 4.60
CA GLU A 228 -15.86 29.64 4.27
C GLU A 228 -14.34 29.53 4.12
N GLY A 229 -13.59 30.60 4.43
CA GLY A 229 -12.13 30.62 4.28
C GLY A 229 -11.42 29.53 5.10
N TRP A 230 -12.00 29.17 6.25
CA TRP A 230 -11.52 28.10 7.12
C TRP A 230 -11.47 26.73 6.45
N LYS A 231 -12.32 26.48 5.43
CA LYS A 231 -12.35 25.21 4.71
C LYS A 231 -11.00 24.94 4.02
N ARG A 232 -10.32 25.97 3.52
CA ARG A 232 -8.98 25.80 2.90
C ARG A 232 -7.95 25.30 3.91
N GLU A 233 -7.94 25.89 5.10
CA GLU A 233 -7.05 25.49 6.18
C GLU A 233 -7.36 24.07 6.66
N PHE A 234 -8.64 23.77 6.86
CA PHE A 234 -9.09 22.44 7.26
C PHE A 234 -8.70 21.36 6.25
N TYR A 235 -9.02 21.54 4.96
CA TYR A 235 -8.69 20.54 3.95
C TYR A 235 -7.18 20.44 3.68
N ALA A 236 -6.40 21.51 3.86
CA ALA A 236 -4.94 21.41 3.84
C ALA A 236 -4.43 20.52 4.99
N LEU A 237 -4.96 20.69 6.20
CA LEU A 237 -4.59 19.85 7.34
C LEU A 237 -4.98 18.38 7.12
N VAL A 238 -6.17 18.11 6.55
CA VAL A 238 -6.60 16.75 6.18
C VAL A 238 -5.60 16.10 5.22
N GLN A 239 -5.16 16.83 4.18
CA GLN A 239 -4.15 16.31 3.25
C GLN A 239 -2.81 16.01 3.98
N ASP A 240 -2.36 16.92 4.85
CA ASP A 240 -1.11 16.76 5.59
C ASP A 240 -1.13 15.56 6.55
N VAL A 241 -2.25 15.32 7.23
CA VAL A 241 -2.42 14.17 8.11
C VAL A 241 -2.45 12.88 7.30
N ALA A 242 -3.21 12.83 6.21
CA ALA A 242 -3.25 11.66 5.32
C ALA A 242 -1.87 11.32 4.72
N ILE A 243 -1.08 12.34 4.35
CA ILE A 243 0.30 12.15 3.88
C ILE A 243 1.18 11.55 4.98
N LYS A 244 1.05 12.00 6.23
CA LYS A 244 1.85 11.47 7.34
C LYS A 244 1.44 10.06 7.75
N ASP A 245 0.17 9.72 7.62
CA ASP A 245 -0.35 8.40 8.00
C ASP A 245 -0.07 7.34 6.91
N ALA A 246 -0.34 7.66 5.65
CA ALA A 246 -0.29 6.69 4.55
C ALA A 246 0.80 6.97 3.50
N GLY A 247 1.29 8.22 3.38
CA GLY A 247 2.34 8.67 2.44
C GLY A 247 1.87 9.68 1.37
N TRP A 248 0.68 9.49 0.83
CA TRP A 248 0.03 10.21 -0.27
C TRP A 248 -1.37 10.68 0.11
N ALA A 249 -1.70 11.87 -0.40
CA ALA A 249 -3.06 12.37 -0.55
C ALA A 249 -3.31 12.74 -2.03
N TRP A 250 -4.16 13.74 -2.33
CA TRP A 250 -4.55 14.06 -3.70
C TRP A 250 -3.39 14.51 -4.58
N ALA A 251 -2.47 15.30 -4.04
CA ALA A 251 -1.30 15.78 -4.78
C ALA A 251 -0.43 14.61 -5.27
N GLY A 252 -0.10 13.67 -4.37
CA GLY A 252 0.70 12.49 -4.69
C GLY A 252 0.02 11.58 -5.72
N PHE A 253 -1.27 11.29 -5.51
CA PHE A 253 -2.06 10.48 -6.43
C PHE A 253 -2.08 11.05 -7.85
N TRP A 254 -2.47 12.33 -8.00
CA TRP A 254 -2.62 12.93 -9.32
C TRP A 254 -1.28 13.23 -10.00
N HIS A 255 -0.23 13.52 -9.22
CA HIS A 255 1.13 13.62 -9.76
C HIS A 255 1.59 12.28 -10.35
N MET A 256 1.35 11.17 -9.65
CA MET A 256 1.68 9.83 -10.12
C MET A 256 0.92 9.47 -11.41
N VAL A 257 -0.39 9.74 -11.46
CA VAL A 257 -1.19 9.54 -12.68
C VAL A 257 -0.62 10.36 -13.83
N ARG A 258 -0.41 11.66 -13.63
CA ARG A 258 0.11 12.54 -14.68
C ARG A 258 1.48 12.08 -15.17
N HIS A 259 2.37 11.69 -14.26
CA HIS A 259 3.71 11.24 -14.62
C HIS A 259 3.64 10.02 -15.55
N ASN A 260 2.84 9.01 -15.20
CA ASN A 260 2.72 7.77 -15.97
C ASN A 260 1.98 7.93 -17.31
N LEU A 261 1.14 8.97 -17.46
CA LEU A 261 0.57 9.33 -18.75
C LEU A 261 1.59 9.95 -19.71
N ILE A 262 2.60 10.66 -19.19
CA ILE A 262 3.64 11.32 -20.01
C ILE A 262 4.86 10.41 -20.21
N HIS A 263 5.20 9.64 -19.18
CA HIS A 263 6.37 8.78 -19.09
C HIS A 263 5.93 7.37 -18.68
N PRO A 264 5.47 6.53 -19.62
CA PRO A 264 5.00 5.19 -19.29
C PRO A 264 6.05 4.35 -18.56
N ALA A 265 5.63 3.62 -17.51
CA ALA A 265 6.52 2.81 -16.68
C ALA A 265 7.19 1.64 -17.44
N CYS A 266 6.57 1.21 -18.53
CA CYS A 266 7.07 0.11 -19.34
C CYS A 266 6.83 0.32 -20.84
N ARG A 267 7.46 -0.53 -21.65
CA ARG A 267 7.29 -0.57 -23.10
C ARG A 267 5.86 -0.94 -23.51
N VAL A 268 5.47 -0.52 -24.71
CA VAL A 268 4.24 -0.95 -25.37
C VAL A 268 4.17 -2.48 -25.40
N GLY A 269 3.02 -3.04 -25.03
CA GLY A 269 2.77 -4.49 -24.91
C GLY A 269 2.90 -5.06 -23.49
N LEU A 270 3.51 -4.33 -22.55
CA LEU A 270 3.54 -4.70 -21.12
C LEU A 270 2.55 -3.91 -20.26
N ARG A 271 1.78 -3.00 -20.87
CA ARG A 271 0.72 -2.21 -20.26
C ARG A 271 -0.56 -2.26 -21.12
N PRO A 272 -1.74 -2.00 -20.55
CA PRO A 272 -2.96 -1.83 -21.32
C PRO A 272 -2.86 -0.72 -22.38
N VAL A 273 -3.70 -0.79 -23.40
CA VAL A 273 -3.80 0.23 -24.46
C VAL A 273 -4.32 1.57 -23.92
N ASP A 274 -4.06 2.67 -24.62
CA ASP A 274 -4.41 4.01 -24.13
C ASP A 274 -5.94 4.22 -23.97
N GLU A 275 -6.75 3.55 -24.80
CA GLU A 275 -8.21 3.52 -24.66
C GLU A 275 -8.64 2.96 -23.30
N TRP A 276 -8.05 1.83 -22.88
CA TRP A 276 -8.33 1.22 -21.56
C TRP A 276 -7.98 2.18 -20.42
N MET A 277 -6.86 2.89 -20.51
CA MET A 277 -6.47 3.86 -19.50
C MET A 277 -7.49 5.02 -19.42
N SER A 278 -7.97 5.50 -20.56
CA SER A 278 -8.96 6.58 -20.65
C SER A 278 -10.30 6.18 -20.05
N GLU A 279 -10.79 4.97 -20.35
CA GLU A 279 -12.02 4.42 -19.75
C GLU A 279 -11.95 4.34 -18.23
N ARG A 280 -10.76 4.09 -17.68
CA ARG A 280 -10.55 3.95 -16.22
C ARG A 280 -10.35 5.29 -15.51
N LEU A 281 -9.61 6.22 -16.12
CA LEU A 281 -9.21 7.46 -15.46
C LEU A 281 -10.23 8.60 -15.63
N LEU A 282 -10.88 8.74 -16.80
CA LEU A 282 -11.84 9.82 -17.04
C LEU A 282 -13.02 9.83 -16.04
N PRO A 283 -13.59 8.68 -15.62
CA PRO A 283 -14.59 8.66 -14.55
C PRO A 283 -14.05 9.18 -13.21
N LEU A 284 -12.80 8.86 -12.87
CA LEU A 284 -12.18 9.30 -11.61
C LEU A 284 -11.91 10.81 -11.60
N ILE A 285 -11.52 11.36 -12.75
CA ILE A 285 -11.37 12.82 -12.93
C ILE A 285 -12.71 13.52 -12.72
N ARG A 286 -13.79 13.03 -13.35
CA ARG A 286 -15.14 13.60 -13.18
C ARG A 286 -15.62 13.50 -11.74
N ASP A 287 -15.35 12.37 -11.08
CA ASP A 287 -15.67 12.21 -9.67
C ASP A 287 -14.93 13.27 -8.84
N PHE A 288 -13.60 13.37 -8.98
CA PHE A 288 -12.77 14.34 -8.26
C PHE A 288 -13.22 15.79 -8.46
N GLU A 289 -13.49 16.20 -9.70
CA GLU A 289 -13.99 17.54 -10.03
C GLU A 289 -15.36 17.84 -9.41
N GLY A 290 -16.16 16.79 -9.16
CA GLY A 290 -17.47 16.90 -8.51
C GLY A 290 -17.42 16.97 -6.99
N ARG A 291 -16.27 16.67 -6.36
CA ARG A 291 -16.17 16.62 -4.89
C ARG A 291 -16.24 18.01 -4.26
N GLU A 292 -16.83 18.08 -3.06
CA GLU A 292 -16.96 19.34 -2.33
C GLU A 292 -15.60 19.85 -1.81
N ASP A 293 -14.77 18.95 -1.27
CA ASP A 293 -13.41 19.24 -0.78
C ASP A 293 -12.52 19.82 -1.89
N GLY A 294 -12.69 19.33 -3.13
CA GLY A 294 -11.91 19.72 -4.30
C GLY A 294 -11.86 21.23 -4.57
N LYS A 295 -12.90 21.98 -4.18
CA LYS A 295 -12.98 23.45 -4.33
C LYS A 295 -12.00 24.19 -3.40
N TRP A 296 -11.61 23.55 -2.31
CA TRP A 296 -10.81 24.15 -1.23
C TRP A 296 -9.35 23.67 -1.24
N LEU A 297 -9.06 22.62 -2.00
CA LEU A 297 -7.70 22.11 -2.21
C LEU A 297 -6.78 23.14 -2.89
N ASP A 298 -5.47 22.89 -2.82
CA ASP A 298 -4.46 23.67 -3.55
C ASP A 298 -4.75 23.71 -5.06
N ALA A 299 -4.50 24.86 -5.68
CA ALA A 299 -4.79 25.06 -7.10
C ALA A 299 -3.92 24.19 -8.02
N GLY A 300 -2.70 23.86 -7.59
CA GLY A 300 -1.80 22.96 -8.31
C GLY A 300 -2.33 21.54 -8.42
N ILE A 301 -3.10 21.06 -7.44
CA ILE A 301 -3.77 19.75 -7.53
C ILE A 301 -4.82 19.78 -8.65
N ARG A 302 -5.71 20.79 -8.66
CA ARG A 302 -6.73 20.95 -9.71
C ARG A 302 -6.12 21.11 -11.11
N GLU A 303 -5.05 21.88 -11.22
CA GLU A 303 -4.32 22.06 -12.48
C GLU A 303 -3.67 20.74 -12.96
N THR A 304 -3.18 19.92 -12.03
CA THR A 304 -2.65 18.58 -12.36
C THR A 304 -3.75 17.68 -12.92
N VAL A 305 -4.93 17.68 -12.30
CA VAL A 305 -6.10 16.91 -12.76
C VAL A 305 -6.55 17.36 -14.15
N LYS A 306 -6.60 18.67 -14.38
CA LYS A 306 -6.92 19.23 -15.71
C LYS A 306 -5.93 18.76 -16.78
N LYS A 307 -4.63 18.75 -16.48
CA LYS A 307 -3.60 18.22 -17.40
C LYS A 307 -3.77 16.72 -17.65
N CYS A 308 -4.13 15.93 -16.64
CA CYS A 308 -4.46 14.51 -16.84
C CYS A 308 -5.62 14.34 -17.82
N ARG A 309 -6.68 15.16 -17.68
CA ARG A 309 -7.83 15.17 -18.61
C ARG A 309 -7.39 15.48 -20.03
N GLU A 310 -6.65 16.57 -20.23
CA GLU A 310 -6.14 16.99 -21.54
C GLU A 310 -5.29 15.89 -22.22
N LEU A 311 -4.46 15.19 -21.44
CA LEU A 311 -3.65 14.06 -21.95
C LEU A 311 -4.52 12.87 -22.39
N LEU A 312 -5.57 12.54 -21.63
CA LEU A 312 -6.44 11.41 -21.95
C LEU A 312 -7.35 11.70 -23.14
N GLU A 313 -7.92 12.90 -23.19
CA GLU A 313 -8.82 13.32 -24.28
C GLU A 313 -8.03 13.59 -25.58
N GLY A 314 -6.80 14.10 -25.47
CA GLY A 314 -5.91 14.35 -26.62
C GLY A 314 -5.30 13.09 -27.25
N ASN A 315 -5.37 11.93 -26.58
CA ASN A 315 -4.93 10.63 -27.12
C ASN A 315 -6.05 9.87 -27.84
N SER A 316 -7.23 10.49 -28.03
CA SER A 316 -8.40 9.86 -28.65
C SER A 316 -8.51 10.06 -30.18
N ASP A 317 -7.46 10.59 -30.83
CA ASP A 317 -7.36 10.82 -32.28
C ASP A 317 -6.42 9.80 -32.97
#